data_AF-A0A951MG11-F1
#
_entry.id   AF-A0A951MG11-F1
#
_cell.length_a   1.000
_cell.length_b   1.000
_cell.length_c   1.000
_cell.angle_alpha   90.00
_cell.angle_beta   90.00
_cell.angle_gamma   90.00
#
_symmetry.space_group_name_H-M   'P 1'
#
loop_
_entity.id
_entity.type
_entity.pdbx_description
1 polymer ?
#
loop_
_entity_poly.entity_id
_entity_poly.type
_entity_poly.pdbx_seq_one_letter_code
_entity_poly.pdbx_strand_id
1 'polypeptide(L)'
;MSGLALLRNRWVIFGHDLLWVPIAITLAYTLRFNVGPIPSALQDMYFIFLAVAIPAHGLSFWVFGCYRGVWRFASIPDLLRITWAVGVGLTGTLLTLFFFYRLAEIPRSVMLLYPFLLIGGVGGARILYRTIRDGLRPAFDNRKRALIVGA
;
A
#
# COMPACT_ATOMS: atom_id res chain seq x y z
N MET A 1 0.04 0.28 26.15
CA MET A 1 0.66 -0.89 25.45
C MET A 1 -0.31 -1.64 24.52
N SER A 2 -1.50 -1.12 24.22
CA SER A 2 -2.54 -1.77 23.38
C SER A 2 -2.39 -1.50 21.87
N GLY A 3 -1.92 -0.31 21.45
CA GLY A 3 -1.74 0.03 20.04
C GLY A 3 -0.75 -0.86 19.28
N LEU A 4 0.26 -1.40 19.99
CA LEU A 4 1.29 -2.28 19.41
C LEU A 4 0.78 -3.70 19.12
N ALA A 5 -0.27 -4.15 19.81
CA ALA A 5 -0.89 -5.46 19.55
C ALA A 5 -1.81 -5.43 18.32
N LEU A 6 -2.47 -4.30 18.06
CA LEU A 6 -3.32 -4.08 16.88
C LEU A 6 -2.51 -4.12 15.57
N LEU A 7 -1.28 -3.62 15.58
CA LEU A 7 -0.37 -3.63 14.43
C LEU A 7 0.21 -5.02 14.12
N ARG A 8 -0.07 -6.03 14.96
CA ARG A 8 0.19 -7.45 14.67
C ARG A 8 -0.99 -8.11 13.94
N ASN A 9 -2.16 -7.48 13.96
CA ASN A 9 -3.34 -8.03 13.31
C ASN A 9 -3.27 -7.79 11.80
N ARG A 10 -3.20 -8.88 11.04
CA ARG A 10 -3.16 -8.86 9.56
C ARG A 10 -4.30 -8.04 8.94
N TRP A 11 -5.46 -8.01 9.60
CA TRP A 11 -6.63 -7.26 9.15
C TRP A 11 -6.46 -5.75 9.27
N VAL A 12 -5.76 -5.28 10.29
CA VAL A 12 -5.49 -3.83 10.47
C VAL A 12 -4.52 -3.34 9.40
N ILE A 13 -3.47 -4.11 9.12
CA ILE A 13 -2.50 -3.78 8.07
C ILE A 13 -3.17 -3.83 6.70
N PHE A 14 -3.99 -4.86 6.45
CA PHE A 14 -4.78 -4.95 5.23
C PHE A 14 -5.72 -3.74 5.05
N GLY A 15 -6.46 -3.38 6.10
CA GLY A 15 -7.34 -2.20 6.08
C GLY A 15 -6.57 -0.92 5.80
N HIS A 16 -5.42 -0.71 6.46
CA HIS A 16 -4.54 0.42 6.19
C HIS A 16 -4.07 0.47 4.73
N ASP A 17 -3.57 -0.64 4.20
CA ASP A 17 -3.07 -0.70 2.82
C ASP A 17 -4.20 -0.52 1.80
N LEU A 18 -5.42 -1.01 2.11
CA LEU A 18 -6.60 -0.82 1.28
C LEU A 18 -7.08 0.64 1.29
N LEU A 19 -6.97 1.35 2.42
CA LEU A 19 -7.27 2.78 2.52
C LEU A 19 -6.32 3.64 1.69
N TRP A 20 -5.09 3.18 1.44
CA TRP A 20 -4.19 3.88 0.54
C TRP A 20 -4.66 3.90 -0.92
N VAL A 21 -5.51 2.97 -1.35
CA VAL A 21 -6.05 2.94 -2.72
C VAL A 21 -6.87 4.18 -3.05
N PRO A 22 -7.96 4.51 -2.31
CA PRO A 22 -8.70 5.74 -2.56
C PRO A 22 -7.84 6.98 -2.32
N ILE A 23 -6.96 7.00 -1.31
CA ILE A 23 -6.07 8.14 -1.06
C ILE A 23 -5.16 8.40 -2.26
N ALA A 24 -4.53 7.35 -2.82
CA ALA A 24 -3.63 7.48 -3.97
C ALA A 24 -4.36 7.96 -5.22
N ILE A 25 -5.58 7.49 -5.46
CA ILE A 25 -6.41 7.93 -6.59
C ILE A 25 -6.78 9.41 -6.41
N THR A 26 -7.28 9.80 -5.23
CA THR A 26 -7.61 11.20 -4.94
C THR A 26 -6.41 12.11 -5.09
N LEU A 27 -5.24 11.71 -4.56
CA LEU A 27 -4.00 12.46 -4.71
C LEU A 27 -3.56 12.58 -6.18
N ALA A 28 -3.71 11.51 -6.97
CA ALA A 28 -3.39 11.57 -8.40
C ALA A 28 -4.32 12.54 -9.15
N TYR A 29 -5.62 12.57 -8.79
CA TYR A 29 -6.58 13.54 -9.33
C TYR A 29 -6.23 14.98 -8.92
N THR A 30 -5.96 15.23 -7.65
CA THR A 30 -5.60 16.59 -7.18
C THR A 30 -4.32 17.06 -7.84
N LEU A 31 -3.26 16.23 -7.92
CA LEU A 31 -2.03 16.57 -8.62
C LEU A 31 -2.27 16.84 -10.12
N ARG A 32 -3.15 16.07 -10.77
CA ARG A 32 -3.50 16.27 -12.18
C ARG A 32 -4.22 17.59 -12.43
N PHE A 33 -4.97 18.10 -11.47
CA PHE A 33 -5.70 19.34 -11.56
C PHE A 33 -5.02 20.50 -10.81
N ASN A 34 -3.68 20.45 -10.64
CA ASN A 34 -2.88 21.49 -9.98
C ASN A 34 -3.38 21.83 -8.56
N VAL A 35 -3.69 20.79 -7.77
CA VAL A 35 -4.26 20.88 -6.41
C VAL A 35 -5.67 21.52 -6.41
N GLY A 36 -6.33 21.55 -7.57
CA GLY A 36 -7.70 22.00 -7.73
C GLY A 36 -8.75 20.90 -7.50
N PRO A 37 -10.04 21.28 -7.46
CA PRO A 37 -11.14 20.33 -7.35
C PRO A 37 -11.27 19.46 -8.60
N ILE A 38 -11.79 18.24 -8.42
CA ILE A 38 -12.11 17.34 -9.53
C ILE A 38 -13.29 17.96 -10.31
N PRO A 39 -13.16 18.18 -11.63
CA PRO A 39 -14.24 18.71 -12.46
C PRO A 39 -15.52 17.87 -12.30
N SER A 40 -16.68 18.53 -12.22
CA SER A 40 -17.98 17.85 -12.05
C SER A 40 -18.25 16.81 -13.12
N ALA A 41 -17.85 17.10 -14.37
CA ALA A 41 -17.95 16.18 -15.50
C ALA A 41 -17.21 14.84 -15.30
N LEU A 42 -16.24 14.76 -14.39
CA LEU A 42 -15.44 13.55 -14.15
C LEU A 42 -15.83 12.82 -12.86
N GLN A 43 -16.78 13.34 -12.08
CA GLN A 43 -17.10 12.81 -10.75
C GLN A 43 -17.66 11.38 -10.81
N ASP A 44 -18.54 11.09 -11.77
CA ASP A 44 -19.11 9.75 -11.92
C ASP A 44 -18.02 8.72 -12.22
N MET A 45 -17.13 9.02 -13.17
CA MET A 45 -16.01 8.15 -13.51
C MET A 45 -14.97 8.06 -12.40
N TYR A 46 -14.80 9.10 -11.60
CA TYR A 46 -13.98 9.04 -10.39
C TYR A 46 -14.54 8.01 -9.37
N PHE A 47 -15.84 8.02 -9.10
CA PHE A 47 -16.46 7.05 -8.19
C PHE A 47 -16.43 5.62 -8.75
N ILE A 48 -16.67 5.46 -10.06
CA ILE A 48 -16.54 4.15 -10.73
C ILE A 48 -15.10 3.64 -10.63
N PHE A 49 -14.11 4.51 -10.85
CA PHE A 49 -12.70 4.13 -10.71
C PHE A 49 -12.39 3.66 -9.28
N LEU A 50 -12.84 4.37 -8.25
CA LEU A 50 -12.70 3.92 -6.86
C LEU A 50 -13.38 2.57 -6.62
N ALA A 51 -14.62 2.42 -7.07
CA ALA A 51 -15.42 1.21 -6.88
C ALA A 51 -14.78 -0.03 -7.53
N VAL A 52 -14.05 0.14 -8.64
CA VAL A 52 -13.31 -0.93 -9.31
C VAL A 52 -11.93 -1.15 -8.70
N ALA A 53 -11.20 -0.07 -8.41
CA ALA A 53 -9.82 -0.14 -7.94
C ALA A 53 -9.71 -0.77 -6.55
N ILE A 54 -10.60 -0.41 -5.63
CA ILE A 54 -10.58 -0.91 -4.24
C ILE A 54 -10.64 -2.45 -4.20
N PRO A 55 -11.65 -3.13 -4.78
CA PRO A 55 -11.70 -4.59 -4.76
C PRO A 55 -10.56 -5.24 -5.56
N ALA A 56 -10.15 -4.66 -6.69
CA ALA A 56 -9.03 -5.19 -7.49
C ALA A 56 -7.72 -5.19 -6.71
N HIS A 57 -7.39 -4.09 -6.04
CA HIS A 57 -6.21 -3.98 -5.20
C HIS A 57 -6.34 -4.81 -3.91
N GLY A 58 -7.52 -4.84 -3.29
CA GLY A 58 -7.78 -5.68 -2.11
C GLY A 58 -7.55 -7.16 -2.39
N LEU A 59 -8.06 -7.67 -3.51
CA LEU A 59 -7.82 -9.04 -3.95
C LEU A 59 -6.33 -9.27 -4.24
N SER A 60 -5.70 -8.36 -4.98
CA SER A 60 -4.28 -8.49 -5.32
C SER A 60 -3.37 -8.52 -4.08
N PHE A 61 -3.55 -7.60 -3.14
CA PHE A 61 -2.78 -7.57 -1.89
C PHE A 61 -2.96 -8.85 -1.07
N TRP A 62 -4.15 -9.44 -1.11
CA TRP A 62 -4.42 -10.71 -0.44
C TRP A 62 -3.71 -11.89 -1.12
N VAL A 63 -3.81 -12.00 -2.45
CA VAL A 63 -3.22 -13.08 -3.26
C VAL A 63 -1.70 -13.08 -3.18
N PHE A 64 -1.06 -11.91 -3.31
CA PHE A 64 0.39 -11.77 -3.18
C PHE A 64 0.89 -11.97 -1.75
N GLY A 65 -0.01 -12.16 -0.79
CA GLY A 65 0.35 -12.50 0.57
C GLY A 65 1.17 -11.41 1.23
N CYS A 66 0.88 -10.14 0.95
CA CYS A 66 1.55 -8.97 1.51
C CYS A 66 1.53 -8.95 3.06
N TYR A 67 0.74 -9.82 3.68
CA TYR A 67 0.53 -9.96 5.13
C TYR A 67 0.99 -11.30 5.69
N ARG A 68 1.49 -12.23 4.86
CA ARG A 68 1.98 -13.54 5.32
C ARG A 68 3.44 -13.39 5.79
N GLY A 69 3.66 -13.37 7.10
CA GLY A 69 5.00 -13.44 7.70
C GLY A 69 5.73 -12.11 7.87
N VAL A 70 5.00 -11.06 8.26
CA VAL A 70 5.36 -9.62 8.32
C VAL A 70 6.71 -9.27 9.02
N TRP A 71 7.45 -10.20 9.62
CA TRP A 71 8.57 -9.85 10.51
C TRP A 71 9.87 -10.64 10.40
N ARG A 72 10.03 -11.62 9.49
CA ARG A 72 11.25 -12.45 9.53
C ARG A 72 12.46 -11.86 8.77
N PHE A 73 12.24 -11.14 7.66
CA PHE A 73 13.29 -10.41 6.93
C PHE A 73 12.68 -9.25 6.14
N ALA A 74 12.59 -8.07 6.75
CA ALA A 74 12.16 -6.86 6.05
C ALA A 74 13.32 -6.39 5.13
N SER A 75 13.24 -6.74 3.86
CA SER A 75 14.23 -6.41 2.84
C SER A 75 13.52 -6.04 1.54
N ILE A 76 14.31 -5.67 0.51
CA ILE A 76 13.91 -5.47 -0.89
C ILE A 76 12.78 -6.42 -1.39
N PRO A 77 12.71 -7.70 -0.97
CA PRO A 77 11.61 -8.59 -1.35
C PRO A 77 10.21 -8.13 -0.93
N ASP A 78 10.04 -7.41 0.18
CA ASP A 78 8.71 -6.91 0.58
C ASP A 78 8.23 -5.78 -0.35
N LEU A 79 9.15 -4.87 -0.71
CA LEU A 79 8.86 -3.82 -1.67
C LEU A 79 8.51 -4.42 -3.04
N LEU A 80 9.26 -5.42 -3.51
CA LEU A 80 8.95 -6.12 -4.75
C LEU A 80 7.57 -6.79 -4.71
N ARG A 81 7.18 -7.42 -3.59
CA ARG A 81 5.83 -7.98 -3.44
C ARG A 81 4.75 -6.92 -3.54
N ILE A 82 4.94 -5.76 -2.89
CA ILE A 82 4.01 -4.63 -3.00
C ILE A 82 3.94 -4.15 -4.45
N THR A 83 5.08 -3.98 -5.13
CA THR A 83 5.12 -3.55 -6.53
C THR A 83 4.37 -4.51 -7.43
N TRP A 84 4.59 -5.82 -7.29
CA TRP A 84 3.85 -6.83 -8.06
C TRP A 84 2.35 -6.81 -7.76
N ALA A 85 1.98 -6.70 -6.49
CA ALA A 85 0.59 -6.65 -6.10
C ALA A 85 -0.11 -5.36 -6.61
N VAL A 86 0.58 -4.22 -6.57
CA VAL A 86 0.08 -2.98 -7.18
C VAL A 86 -0.03 -3.13 -8.69
N GLY A 87 0.96 -3.72 -9.36
CA GLY A 87 0.94 -3.95 -10.81
C GLY A 87 -0.22 -4.83 -11.25
N VAL A 88 -0.50 -5.93 -10.53
CA VAL A 88 -1.65 -6.80 -10.82
C VAL A 88 -2.98 -6.11 -10.49
N GLY A 89 -3.07 -5.39 -9.38
CA GLY A 89 -4.26 -4.61 -9.04
C GLY A 89 -4.56 -3.51 -10.07
N LEU A 90 -3.52 -2.82 -10.54
CA LEU A 90 -3.59 -1.85 -11.63
C LEU A 90 -4.08 -2.51 -12.90
N THR A 91 -3.44 -3.61 -13.32
CA THR A 91 -3.84 -4.33 -14.54
C THR A 91 -5.30 -4.77 -14.48
N GLY A 92 -5.75 -5.36 -13.37
CA GLY A 92 -7.14 -5.76 -13.17
C GLY A 92 -8.10 -4.57 -13.21
N THR A 93 -7.72 -3.45 -12.60
CA THR A 93 -8.50 -2.21 -12.63
C THR A 93 -8.62 -1.66 -14.05
N LEU A 94 -7.51 -1.57 -14.78
CA LEU A 94 -7.47 -1.06 -16.14
C LEU A 94 -8.25 -1.93 -17.10
N LEU A 95 -8.10 -3.26 -17.02
CA LEU A 95 -8.85 -4.19 -17.86
C LEU A 95 -10.36 -4.04 -17.61
N THR A 96 -10.77 -4.00 -16.35
CA THR A 96 -12.19 -3.82 -16.00
C THR A 96 -12.73 -2.51 -16.57
N LEU A 97 -12.03 -1.39 -16.33
CA LEU A 97 -12.46 -0.10 -16.84
C LEU A 97 -12.42 -0.03 -18.38
N PHE A 98 -11.53 -0.78 -19.03
CA PHE A 98 -11.44 -0.85 -20.48
C PHE A 98 -12.63 -1.59 -21.08
N PHE A 99 -12.97 -2.76 -20.55
CA PHE A 99 -14.06 -3.56 -21.10
C PHE A 99 -15.44 -2.93 -20.87
N PHE A 100 -15.67 -2.33 -19.70
CA PHE A 100 -16.99 -1.79 -19.35
C PHE A 100 -17.17 -0.32 -19.73
N TYR A 101 -16.11 0.49 -19.63
CA TYR A 101 -16.19 1.95 -19.78
C TYR A 101 -15.24 2.52 -20.85
N ARG A 102 -14.48 1.66 -21.54
CA ARG A 102 -13.50 2.04 -22.58
C ARG A 102 -12.47 3.07 -22.12
N LEU A 103 -12.16 3.13 -20.83
CA LEU A 103 -11.30 4.18 -20.22
C LEU A 103 -11.80 5.61 -20.53
N ALA A 104 -13.09 5.77 -20.84
CA ALA A 104 -13.66 7.08 -21.12
C ALA A 104 -13.49 7.98 -19.90
N GLU A 105 -13.08 9.23 -20.14
CA GLU A 105 -13.07 10.31 -19.15
C GLU A 105 -12.14 10.08 -17.93
N ILE A 106 -11.28 9.06 -17.95
CA ILE A 106 -10.22 8.90 -16.94
C ILE A 106 -8.93 9.54 -17.47
N PRO A 107 -8.38 10.57 -16.81
CA PRO A 107 -7.15 11.19 -17.27
C PRO A 107 -5.98 10.19 -17.22
N ARG A 108 -5.33 9.94 -18.37
CA ARG A 108 -4.24 8.95 -18.51
C ARG A 108 -3.08 9.17 -17.52
N SER A 109 -2.81 10.42 -17.19
CA SER A 109 -1.86 10.83 -16.16
C SER A 109 -2.21 10.30 -14.77
N VAL A 110 -3.50 10.26 -14.38
CA VAL A 110 -3.94 9.72 -13.10
C VAL A 110 -3.65 8.23 -13.05
N MET A 111 -3.91 7.53 -14.15
CA MET A 111 -3.67 6.08 -14.30
C MET A 111 -2.19 5.73 -14.12
N LEU A 112 -1.29 6.62 -14.57
CA LEU A 112 0.14 6.48 -14.37
C LEU A 112 0.59 6.90 -12.96
N LEU A 113 0.04 7.98 -12.40
CA LEU A 113 0.47 8.54 -11.11
C LEU A 113 0.04 7.71 -9.90
N TYR A 114 -1.21 7.25 -9.87
CA TYR A 114 -1.75 6.58 -8.70
C TYR A 114 -0.98 5.31 -8.27
N PRO A 115 -0.46 4.42 -9.16
CA PRO A 115 0.31 3.26 -8.72
C PRO A 115 1.63 3.65 -8.04
N PHE A 116 2.30 4.73 -8.47
CA PHE A 116 3.50 5.24 -7.80
C PHE A 116 3.17 5.79 -6.42
N LEU A 117 2.08 6.55 -6.30
CA LEU A 117 1.60 7.05 -5.01
C LEU A 117 1.20 5.91 -4.08
N LEU A 118 0.58 4.85 -4.62
CA LEU A 118 0.16 3.68 -3.86
C LEU A 118 1.35 2.87 -3.35
N ILE A 119 2.36 2.62 -4.19
CA ILE A 119 3.62 1.97 -3.80
C ILE A 119 4.34 2.82 -2.74
N GLY A 120 4.42 4.13 -2.95
CA GLY A 120 5.05 5.06 -2.01
C GLY A 120 4.32 5.13 -0.68
N GLY A 121 2.99 5.19 -0.68
CA GLY A 121 2.16 5.24 0.52
C GLY A 121 2.25 3.96 1.34
N VAL A 122 2.00 2.81 0.71
CA VAL A 122 2.02 1.50 1.38
C VAL A 122 3.45 1.12 1.80
N GLY A 123 4.41 1.21 0.88
CA GLY A 123 5.81 0.89 1.14
C GLY A 123 6.44 1.85 2.16
N GLY A 124 6.19 3.14 2.02
CA GLY A 124 6.67 4.17 2.93
C GLY A 124 6.12 4.01 4.35
N ALA A 125 4.82 3.74 4.50
CA ALA A 125 4.22 3.49 5.81
C ALA A 125 4.85 2.28 6.53
N ARG A 126 5.18 1.20 5.80
CA ARG A 126 5.85 0.03 6.37
C ARG A 126 7.29 0.31 6.78
N ILE A 127 8.04 1.02 5.95
CA ILE A 127 9.42 1.43 6.26
C ILE A 127 9.42 2.34 7.49
N LEU A 128 8.52 3.33 7.54
CA LEU A 128 8.39 4.25 8.67
C LEU A 128 8.04 3.50 9.97
N TYR A 129 7.04 2.62 9.92
CA TYR A 129 6.67 1.80 11.07
C TYR A 129 7.84 0.96 11.58
N ARG A 130 8.61 0.37 10.64
CA ARG A 130 9.80 -0.41 10.99
C ARG A 130 10.88 0.45 11.63
N THR A 131 11.25 1.59 11.04
CA THR A 131 12.34 2.44 11.57
C THR A 131 12.00 2.92 12.98
N ILE A 132 10.74 3.29 13.23
CA ILE A 132 10.26 3.64 14.57
C ILE A 132 10.37 2.43 15.50
N ARG A 133 9.93 1.24 15.08
CA ARG A 133 9.97 0.05 15.94
C ARG A 133 11.38 -0.46 16.22
N ASP A 134 12.24 -0.50 15.21
CA ASP A 134 13.63 -0.95 15.31
C ASP A 134 14.45 0.07 16.12
N GLY A 135 14.20 1.38 15.97
CA GLY A 135 14.80 2.43 16.78
C GLY A 135 14.31 2.44 18.24
N LEU A 136 13.08 1.98 18.50
CA LEU A 136 12.52 1.81 19.84
C LEU A 136 12.88 0.48 20.50
N ARG A 137 13.55 -0.45 19.80
CA ARG A 137 14.18 -1.60 20.47
C ARG A 137 15.42 -1.05 21.17
N PRO A 138 15.43 -0.98 22.51
CA PRO A 138 16.61 -0.49 23.19
C PRO A 138 17.77 -1.44 22.86
N ALA A 139 18.97 -0.88 22.71
CA ALA A 139 20.22 -1.56 22.41
C ALA A 139 20.70 -2.55 23.52
N PHE A 140 19.77 -3.17 24.25
CA PHE A 140 20.03 -4.10 25.35
C PHE A 140 20.29 -5.55 24.90
N ASP A 141 20.28 -5.85 23.60
CA ASP A 141 20.69 -7.15 23.07
C ASP A 141 22.12 -7.13 22.49
N ASN A 142 22.97 -6.22 22.97
CA ASN A 142 24.42 -6.38 22.90
C ASN A 142 24.99 -7.08 24.16
N ARG A 143 24.13 -7.68 24.99
CA ARG A 143 24.61 -8.69 25.94
C ARG A 143 24.83 -9.98 25.19
N LYS A 144 26.01 -10.06 24.56
CA LYS A 144 26.77 -11.31 24.55
C LYS A 144 26.80 -11.81 26.00
N ARG A 145 25.85 -12.65 26.38
CA ARG A 145 25.98 -13.49 27.56
C ARG A 145 27.04 -14.52 27.19
N ALA A 146 28.30 -14.12 27.28
CA ALA A 146 29.40 -15.05 27.37
C ALA A 146 29.18 -15.78 28.70
N LEU A 147 28.50 -16.91 28.63
CA LEU A 147 28.48 -17.88 29.70
C LEU A 147 29.84 -18.57 29.64
N ILE A 148 30.76 -18.14 30.50
CA ILE A 148 31.96 -18.92 30.77
C ILE A 148 31.47 -20.17 31.50
N VAL A 149 31.31 -21.26 30.75
CA VAL A 149 31.11 -22.59 31.31
C VAL A 149 32.51 -23.12 31.62
N GLY A 150 32.94 -22.92 32.87
CA GLY A 150 34.03 -23.69 33.48
C GLY A 150 35.46 -23.20 33.19
N ALA A 151 36.12 -22.84 34.30
CA ALA A 151 37.55 -22.95 34.65
C ALA A 151 38.61 -22.57 33.61
#